data_AF-K0ZSZ8-F1
#
_entry.id   AF-K0ZSZ8-F1
#
_cell.length_a   1.000
_cell.length_b   1.000
_cell.length_c   1.000
_cell.angle_alpha   90.00
_cell.angle_beta   90.00
_cell.angle_gamma   90.00
#
_symmetry.space_group_name_H-M   'P 1'
#
loop_
_entity.id
_entity.type
_entity.pdbx_description
1 polymer ?
#
loop_
_entity_poly.entity_id
_entity_poly.type
_entity_poly.pdbx_seq_one_letter_code
_entity_poly.pdbx_strand_id
1 'polypeptide(L)' 'MTLLVLGTASTVSAQEFDVAAKHAIAVEATTGKILYEKDANQPVEIASITKLVTVYLVYE' A
#
# COMPACT_ATOMS: atom_id res chain seq x y z
N MET A 1 -5.32 -27.59 -38.50
CA MET A 1 -6.16 -26.39 -38.73
C MET A 1 -6.31 -25.70 -37.39
N THR A 2 -5.56 -24.62 -37.21
CA THR A 2 -5.39 -23.85 -35.98
C THR A 2 -6.68 -23.12 -35.61
N LEU A 3 -7.05 -23.10 -34.33
CA LEU A 3 -8.05 -22.15 -33.82
C LEU A 3 -7.43 -21.28 -32.73
N LEU A 4 -7.16 -20.04 -33.10
CA LEU A 4 -6.62 -18.98 -32.25
C LEU A 4 -7.79 -18.37 -31.46
N VAL A 5 -7.78 -18.51 -30.12
CA VAL A 5 -8.76 -17.87 -29.24
C VAL A 5 -8.29 -16.45 -28.93
N LEU A 6 -9.00 -15.44 -29.45
CA LEU A 6 -8.81 -14.03 -29.08
C LEU A 6 -9.57 -13.76 -27.77
N GLY A 7 -8.85 -13.65 -26.66
CA GLY A 7 -9.42 -13.22 -25.38
C GLY A 7 -9.68 -11.72 -25.36
N THR A 8 -10.89 -11.31 -25.03
CA THR A 8 -11.26 -9.90 -24.82
C THR A 8 -10.70 -9.42 -23.48
N ALA A 9 -9.63 -8.63 -23.51
CA ALA A 9 -9.11 -7.98 -22.31
C ALA A 9 -10.12 -6.94 -21.79
N SER A 10 -10.64 -7.15 -20.59
CA SER A 10 -11.53 -6.21 -19.90
C SER A 10 -10.67 -5.19 -19.15
N THR A 11 -10.79 -3.91 -19.47
CA THR A 11 -10.09 -2.85 -18.74
C THR A 11 -10.82 -2.57 -17.43
N VAL A 12 -10.22 -2.95 -16.30
CA VAL A 12 -10.67 -2.54 -14.96
C VAL A 12 -10.10 -1.15 -14.66
N SER A 13 -10.97 -0.21 -14.30
CA SER A 13 -10.57 1.05 -13.69
C SER A 13 -10.61 0.90 -12.17
N ALA A 14 -9.55 1.34 -11.49
CA ALA A 14 -9.59 1.43 -10.03
C ALA A 14 -10.57 2.53 -9.61
N GLN A 15 -11.29 2.31 -8.51
CA GLN A 15 -12.07 3.36 -7.88
C GLN A 15 -11.10 4.38 -7.27
N GLU A 16 -11.37 5.67 -7.48
CA GLU A 16 -10.62 6.73 -6.81
C GLU A 16 -10.79 6.58 -5.29
N PHE A 17 -9.68 6.49 -4.57
CA PHE A 17 -9.64 6.26 -3.13
C PHE A 17 -8.91 7.44 -2.47
N ASP A 18 -9.62 8.15 -1.61
CA ASP A 18 -9.06 9.20 -0.78
C ASP A 18 -9.42 8.96 0.69
N VAL A 19 -8.41 9.09 1.55
CA VAL A 19 -8.55 8.93 2.99
C VAL A 19 -8.42 10.30 3.66
N ALA A 20 -9.25 10.53 4.68
CA ALA A 20 -9.23 11.72 5.52
C ALA A 20 -8.02 11.73 6.48
N ALA A 21 -6.81 11.64 5.92
CA ALA A 21 -5.53 11.73 6.60
C ALA A 21 -4.57 12.63 5.81
N LYS A 22 -3.64 13.28 6.51
CA LYS A 22 -2.57 14.07 5.87
C LYS A 22 -1.55 13.18 5.16
N HIS A 23 -1.22 12.05 5.78
CA HIS A 23 -0.27 11.07 5.27
C HIS A 23 -0.84 9.67 5.50
N ALA A 24 -0.68 8.77 4.54
CA ALA A 24 -1.16 7.39 4.65
C ALA A 24 -0.33 6.43 3.79
N ILE A 25 -0.21 5.18 4.25
CA ILE A 25 0.33 4.06 3.49
C ILE A 25 -0.44 2.80 3.83
N ALA A 26 -0.77 1.99 2.83
CA ALA A 26 -1.34 0.66 3.00
C ALA A 26 -0.41 -0.37 2.34
N VAL A 27 0.00 -1.38 3.11
CA VAL A 27 0.95 -2.40 2.67
C VAL A 27 0.33 -3.78 2.86
N GLU A 28 0.45 -4.65 1.87
CA GLU A 28 0.10 -6.04 2.00
C GLU A 28 1.15 -6.78 2.85
N ALA A 29 0.71 -7.37 3.95
CA ALA A 29 1.60 -7.78 5.03
C ALA A 29 2.60 -8.90 4.67
N THR A 30 2.28 -9.75 3.69
CA THR A 30 3.12 -10.91 3.34
C THR A 30 4.12 -10.55 2.24
N THR A 31 3.66 -9.85 1.19
CA THR A 31 4.53 -9.52 0.03
C THR A 31 5.25 -8.17 0.17
N GLY A 32 4.80 -7.32 1.08
CA GLY A 32 5.27 -5.93 1.16
C GLY A 32 4.75 -5.04 0.03
N LYS A 33 3.81 -5.53 -0.79
CA LYS A 33 3.24 -4.74 -1.88
C LYS A 33 2.49 -3.52 -1.31
N ILE A 34 2.89 -2.34 -1.76
CA ILE A 34 2.17 -1.10 -1.47
C ILE A 34 0.86 -1.09 -2.27
N LEU A 35 -0.24 -0.92 -1.57
CA LEU A 35 -1.60 -0.86 -2.13
C LEU A 35 -2.09 0.57 -2.30
N TYR A 36 -1.61 1.49 -1.46
CA TYR A 36 -1.96 2.90 -1.49
C TYR A 36 -0.92 3.75 -0.76
N GLU A 37 -0.69 4.98 -1.24
CA GLU A 37 0.15 5.99 -0.60
C GLU A 37 -0.47 7.37 -0.76
N LYS A 38 -0.36 8.19 0.29
CA LYS A 38 -0.66 9.62 0.29
C LYS A 38 0.44 10.31 1.07
N ASP A 39 1.29 11.08 0.38
CA ASP A 39 2.43 11.80 0.95
C ASP A 39 3.29 10.97 1.92
N ALA A 40 3.52 9.69 1.61
CA ALA A 40 4.11 8.71 2.54
C ALA A 40 5.60 8.94 2.83
N ASN A 41 6.33 9.63 1.94
CA ASN A 41 7.77 9.85 2.06
C ASN A 41 8.14 11.18 2.74
N GLN A 42 7.16 11.94 3.22
CA GLN A 42 7.39 13.22 3.88
C GLN A 42 7.81 12.98 5.35
N PRO A 43 8.96 13.50 5.81
CA PRO A 43 9.37 13.38 7.21
C PRO A 43 8.45 14.15 8.16
N VAL A 44 7.65 13.42 8.95
CA VAL A 44 6.69 13.99 9.89
C VAL A 44 6.85 13.42 11.30
N GLU A 45 6.36 14.16 12.30
CA GLU A 45 6.27 13.68 13.67
C GLU A 45 5.19 12.59 13.79
N ILE A 46 5.57 11.42 14.31
CA ILE A 46 4.67 10.24 14.41
C ILE A 46 4.16 9.97 15.84
N ALA A 47 4.48 10.86 16.79
CA ALA A 47 4.07 10.80 18.20
C ALA A 47 4.20 9.39 18.81
N SER A 48 3.09 8.77 19.21
CA SER A 48 3.12 7.47 19.87
C SER A 48 3.50 6.28 18.96
N ILE A 49 3.49 6.44 17.64
CA ILE A 49 3.90 5.38 16.69
C ILE A 49 5.38 5.05 16.84
N THR A 50 6.22 5.99 17.32
CA THR A 50 7.63 5.74 17.66
C THR A 50 7.82 4.53 18.58
N LYS A 51 6.82 4.21 19.43
CA LYS A 51 6.86 3.04 20.31
C LYS A 51 6.97 1.71 19.54
N LEU A 52 6.52 1.63 18.28
CA LEU A 52 6.69 0.42 17.46
C LEU A 52 8.16 0.08 17.25
N VAL A 53 9.00 1.09 16.97
CA VAL A 53 10.45 0.91 16.83
C VAL A 53 11.07 0.54 18.18
N THR A 54 10.61 1.15 19.28
CA THR A 54 11.07 0.78 20.63
C THR A 54 10.79 -0.69 20.94
N VAL A 55 9.57 -1.15 20.67
CA VAL A 55 9.18 -2.56 20.87
C VAL A 55 10.03 -3.48 20.01
N TYR A 56 10.23 -3.16 18.74
CA TYR A 56 11.12 -3.91 17.85
C TYR A 56 12.51 -4.08 18.48
N LEU A 57 13.16 -2.98 18.87
CA LEU A 57 14.50 -3.03 19.49
C LEU A 57 14.58 -3.78 20.84
N VAL A 58 13.46 -3.95 21.56
CA VAL A 58 13.42 -4.70 22.82
C VAL A 58 13.37 -6.21 22.58
N TYR A 59 12.75 -6.65 21.49
CA TYR A 59 12.56 -8.06 21.16
C TYR A 59 13.56 -8.60 20.14
N GLU A 60 14.35 -7.73 19.51
CA GLU A 60 15.53 -8.09 18.71
C GLU A 60 16.73 -8.44 19.61
#